data_AF-A0A6I5WD77-F1
#
_entry.id   AF-A0A6I5WD77-F1
#
_cell.length_a   1.000
_cell.length_b   1.000
_cell.length_c   1.000
_cell.angle_alpha   90.00
_cell.angle_beta   90.00
_cell.angle_gamma   90.00
#
_symmetry.space_group_name_H-M   'P 1'
#
loop_
_entity.id
_entity.type
_entity.pdbx_description
1 polymer ?
#
loop_
_entity_poly.entity_id
_entity_poly.type
_entity_poly.pdbx_seq_one_letter_code
_entity_poly.pdbx_strand_id
1 'polypeptide(L)' 'MTADRHTSRLHDEVTELFDAAHETSTIVAIAWPTGRPIHPYTAAEIADGVDLYTRAMNARAAGTTRGDDDAPE' A
#
# COMPACT_ATOMS: atom_id res chain seq x y z
N MET A 1 21.90 22.01 26.86
CA MET A 1 21.97 21.57 25.45
C MET A 1 21.80 20.05 25.44
N THR A 2 20.55 19.58 25.51
CA THR A 2 20.20 18.17 25.72
C THR A 2 18.85 17.92 25.06
N ALA A 3 18.83 17.73 23.75
CA ALA A 3 17.61 17.39 22.99
C ALA A 3 17.82 16.32 21.90
N ASP A 4 19.04 15.79 21.72
CA ASP A 4 19.31 14.80 20.64
C ASP A 4 19.17 13.34 21.06
N ARG A 5 19.21 13.02 22.36
CA ARG A 5 19.19 11.61 22.81
C ARG A 5 17.79 10.98 22.82
N HIS A 6 16.73 11.78 22.75
CA HIS A 6 15.36 11.28 22.88
C HIS A 6 14.83 10.75 21.54
N THR A 7 15.09 11.46 20.44
CA THR A 7 14.63 11.08 19.10
C THR A 7 15.32 9.83 18.58
N SER A 8 16.62 9.66 18.88
CA SER A 8 17.38 8.47 18.48
C SER A 8 16.86 7.20 19.16
N ARG A 9 16.48 7.27 20.43
CA ARG A 9 15.98 6.10 21.17
C ARG A 9 14.60 5.65 20.67
N LEU A 10 13.74 6.60 20.32
CA LEU A 10 12.44 6.29 19.72
C LEU A 10 12.58 5.67 18.31
N HIS A 11 13.66 5.99 17.59
CA HIS A 11 13.94 5.39 16.29
C HIS A 11 14.41 3.93 16.44
N ASP A 12 15.29 3.65 17.40
CA ASP A 12 15.75 2.28 17.70
C ASP A 12 14.61 1.39 18.19
N GLU A 13 13.80 1.85 19.15
CA GLU A 13 12.70 1.05 19.70
C GLU A 13 11.61 0.75 18.64
N VAL A 14 11.38 1.66 17.69
CA VAL A 14 10.50 1.40 16.53
C VAL A 14 11.14 0.40 15.58
N THR A 15 12.44 0.51 15.31
CA THR A 15 13.17 -0.41 14.42
C THR A 15 13.14 -1.83 14.95
N GLU A 16 13.36 -2.04 16.25
CA GLU A 16 13.31 -3.37 16.89
C GLU A 16 11.90 -3.97 16.89
N LEU A 17 10.85 -3.15 17.06
CA LEU A 17 9.46 -3.65 17.01
C LEU A 17 9.04 -4.08 15.59
N PHE A 18 9.57 -3.40 14.56
CA PHE A 18 9.37 -3.78 13.17
C PHE A 18 10.18 -5.04 12.83
N ASP A 19 11.44 -5.17 13.29
CA ASP A 19 12.23 -6.37 13.08
C ASP A 19 11.61 -7.63 13.73
N ALA A 20 11.03 -7.50 14.93
CA ALA A 20 10.38 -8.61 15.62
C ALA A 20 9.07 -9.08 14.93
N ALA A 21 8.41 -8.23 14.15
CA ALA A 21 7.26 -8.60 13.31
C ALA A 21 7.69 -9.14 11.92
N HIS A 22 8.95 -8.94 11.54
CA HIS A 22 9.51 -9.22 10.22
C HIS A 22 10.24 -10.56 10.10
N GLU A 23 10.38 -11.35 11.16
CA GLU A 23 11.06 -12.66 11.09
C GLU A 23 10.43 -13.66 10.10
N THR A 24 9.23 -13.37 9.57
CA THR A 24 8.60 -14.13 8.47
C THR A 24 8.47 -13.39 7.14
N SER A 25 8.81 -12.10 7.06
CA SER A 25 8.57 -11.26 5.87
C SER A 25 9.86 -10.63 5.35
N THR A 26 10.57 -11.37 4.49
CA THR A 26 11.83 -10.93 3.86
C THR A 26 11.70 -9.53 3.25
N ILE A 27 12.50 -8.56 3.71
CA ILE A 27 12.59 -7.23 3.10
C ILE A 27 13.32 -7.36 1.76
N VAL A 28 12.74 -6.84 0.68
CA VAL A 28 13.35 -6.88 -0.67
C VAL A 28 13.96 -5.55 -1.11
N ALA A 29 13.52 -4.42 -0.52
CA ALA A 29 14.07 -3.09 -0.80
C ALA A 29 13.68 -2.08 0.29
N ILE A 30 14.27 -0.88 0.23
CA ILE A 30 13.93 0.27 1.08
C ILE A 30 13.47 1.44 0.19
N ALA A 31 12.31 2.02 0.50
CA ALA A 31 11.71 3.11 -0.27
C ALA A 31 12.36 4.47 0.03
N TRP A 32 12.96 5.11 -0.99
CA TRP A 32 13.45 6.49 -0.90
C TRP A 32 12.33 7.52 -1.15
N PRO A 33 12.31 8.70 -0.48
CA PRO A 33 13.19 9.13 0.62
C PRO A 33 12.74 8.64 2.00
N THR A 34 11.61 7.93 2.06
CA THR A 34 10.92 7.64 3.32
C THR A 34 11.61 6.64 4.24
N GLY A 35 12.58 5.87 3.74
CA GLY A 35 13.24 4.80 4.48
C GLY A 35 12.34 3.59 4.81
N ARG A 36 11.12 3.53 4.25
CA ARG A 36 10.17 2.47 4.58
C ARG A 36 10.58 1.13 3.96
N PRO A 37 10.53 0.02 4.70
CA PRO A 37 10.82 -1.30 4.14
C PRO A 37 9.75 -1.70 3.11
N ILE A 38 10.22 -2.34 2.04
CA ILE A 38 9.39 -2.90 0.98
C ILE A 38 9.43 -4.42 1.11
N HIS A 39 8.25 -5.02 1.17
CA HIS A 39 8.05 -6.46 1.24
C HIS A 39 7.59 -7.00 -0.12
N PRO A 40 7.94 -8.25 -0.45
CA PRO A 40 7.37 -8.92 -1.61
C PRO A 40 5.89 -9.17 -1.34
N TYR A 41 5.06 -8.89 -2.35
CA TYR A 41 3.66 -9.29 -2.28
C TYR A 41 3.53 -10.81 -2.31
N THR A 42 2.61 -11.33 -1.52
CA THR A 42 2.15 -12.71 -1.62
C THR A 42 1.26 -12.88 -2.85
N ALA A 43 1.12 -14.11 -3.35
CA ALA A 43 0.23 -14.40 -4.46
C ALA A 43 -1.24 -14.06 -4.14
N ALA A 44 -1.66 -14.22 -2.88
CA ALA A 44 -2.99 -13.85 -2.41
C ALA A 44 -3.22 -12.34 -2.51
N GLU A 45 -2.28 -11.52 -2.02
CA GLU A 45 -2.38 -10.06 -2.09
C GLU A 45 -2.40 -9.56 -3.55
N ILE A 46 -1.66 -10.21 -4.45
CA ILE A 46 -1.70 -9.90 -5.89
C ILE A 46 -3.10 -10.21 -6.45
N ALA A 47 -3.66 -11.38 -6.14
CA ALA A 47 -4.99 -11.78 -6.62
C ALA A 47 -6.08 -10.82 -6.12
N ASP A 48 -6.07 -10.49 -4.83
CA ASP A 48 -7.00 -9.52 -4.22
C ASP A 48 -6.88 -8.14 -4.91
N GLY A 49 -5.66 -7.70 -5.22
CA GLY A 49 -5.42 -6.46 -5.96
C GLY A 49 -6.00 -6.47 -7.38
N VAL A 50 -5.88 -7.60 -8.08
CA VAL A 50 -6.47 -7.79 -9.43
C VAL A 50 -7.99 -7.74 -9.38
N ASP A 51 -8.61 -8.35 -8.37
CA ASP A 51 -10.07 -8.33 -8.19
C ASP A 51 -10.61 -6.92 -7.95
N LEU A 52 -9.93 -6.13 -7.11
CA LEU A 52 -10.29 -4.73 -6.86
C LEU A 52 -10.20 -3.88 -8.14
N TYR A 53 -9.13 -4.04 -8.91
CA TYR A 53 -8.96 -3.33 -10.18
C TYR A 53 -10.05 -3.72 -11.19
N THR A 54 -10.31 -5.01 -11.34
CA THR A 54 -11.33 -5.53 -12.27
C THR A 54 -12.71 -5.03 -11.91
N ARG A 55 -13.06 -5.02 -10.61
CA ARG A 55 -14.33 -4.45 -10.14
C ARG A 55 -14.43 -2.96 -10.45
N ALA A 56 -13.37 -2.20 -10.23
CA ALA A 56 -13.35 -0.77 -10.54
C ALA A 56 -13.46 -0.51 -12.05
N MET A 57 -12.80 -1.32 -12.87
CA MET A 57 -12.89 -1.25 -14.33
C MET A 57 -14.31 -1.55 -14.83
N ASN A 58 -14.92 -2.62 -14.33
CA ASN A 58 -16.30 -3.00 -14.67
C ASN A 58 -17.30 -1.92 -14.24
N ALA A 59 -17.12 -1.31 -13.07
CA ALA A 59 -17.97 -0.21 -12.61
C ALA A 59 -17.89 1.02 -13.53
N ARG A 60 -16.70 1.35 -14.05
CA ARG A 60 -16.53 2.42 -15.04
C ARG A 60 -17.22 2.10 -16.36
N ALA A 61 -17.03 0.88 -16.87
CA ALA A 61 -17.68 0.44 -18.10
C ALA A 61 -19.21 0.47 -18.01
N ALA A 62 -19.77 0.05 -16.88
CA ALA A 62 -21.22 0.10 -16.62
C ALA A 62 -21.76 1.54 -16.47
N GLY A 63 -20.91 2.51 -16.09
CA GLY A 63 -21.27 3.93 -16.01
C GLY A 63 -21.33 4.62 -17.38
N THR A 64 -20.71 4.06 -18.41
CA THR A 64 -20.67 4.60 -19.78
C THR A 64 -21.92 4.24 -20.60
N THR A 65 -22.75 3.30 -20.15
CA THR A 65 -23.95 2.85 -20.89
C THR A 65 -25.26 3.56 -20.49
N ARG A 66 -25.23 4.67 -19.74
CA ARG A 66 -26.44 5.35 -19.22
C ARG A 66 -26.63 6.79 -19.73
N GLY A 67 -26.29 7.08 -20.98
CA GLY A 67 -26.36 8.46 -21.48
C GLY A 67 -26.43 8.63 -22.99
N ASP A 68 -27.19 7.79 -23.71
CA ASP A 68 -27.36 7.99 -25.16
C ASP A 68 -28.75 7.55 -25.68
N ASP A 69 -29.83 7.76 -24.90
CA ASP A 69 -31.18 7.36 -25.33
C ASP A 69 -32.31 8.29 -24.83
N ASP A 70 -32.00 9.56 -24.54
CA ASP A 70 -33.03 10.55 -24.13
C ASP A 70 -32.78 11.89 -24.83
N ALA A 71 -32.92 11.89 -26.16
CA ALA A 71 -33.09 13.09 -26.96
C ALA A 71 -34.58 13.20 -27.33
N PRO A 72 -35.33 14.19 -26.81
CA PRO A 72 -36.73 14.37 -27.19
C PRO A 72 -36.81 14.97 -28.61
N GLU A 73 -37.61 14.34 -29.46
CA GLU A 73 -38.07 14.83 -30.78
C GLU A 73 -39.21 15.86 -30.66
#